data_AF-A0A233HTX7-F1
#
_entry.id   AF-A0A233HTX7-F1
#
_cell.length_a   1.000
_cell.length_b   1.000
_cell.length_c   1.000
_cell.angle_alpha   90.00
_cell.angle_beta   90.00
_cell.angle_gamma   90.00
#
_symmetry.space_group_name_H-M   'P 1'
#
loop_
_entity.id
_entity.type
_entity.pdbx_description
1 polymer ?
#
loop_
_entity_poly.entity_id
_entity_poly.type
_entity_poly.pdbx_seq_one_letter_code
_entity_poly.pdbx_strand_id
1 'polypeptide(L)'
;MLTNSAKRERLIRKIDALQAQLSLNDIQQLIFQVVSSGKNVFITGSAGCGKSYLSETIKKSIPNLVVLGPTGMSALNVGGQTIHSFFSFHTGYIDPIDFIKKIKKEKLQLLKKVKYILIDEISMVRADVFDNIDVVLRKLNKSKKPFGGCQIILVGDFCQLEPIVKTYEERKALQERYGKNVYAFNADAWLTGKFVCLSLISSERTSDSYYIKSLRNIRMGHEIERSLNTINQITNKNPPPPGTLRLCTTNAQVNKYNGYGLDSVAGFTRVYTAVVKGNINPKDCIAEKELELKVGSRVMAIANKTGSYVNGDLGEVIELGQNYVRVRLDRGGDVKVTEHVWKQLKYTVGKSEETDEEVVKPKEDGSLKQIPLKLAYAMTIHKSQGQTLDKAILDLTQGTFGCGQAYVGLSRMTKADGLYLAAPLDETLVLYNEEAVNFSKQIGYEMLEMIPILKEKYNLDSIREKLAKDIRDAEEELSNIAIENPKERKALGIHFIKEAVRRTEIGLQVGLIKYTQMLKANNIIPEVSFKNGNITNMTFIYDDITYKWKEVVSDETFVEYLERNEVDTEDYPEDFINKVNSFSNAIKQEEEDKKQRRESLLKKFLGGGL
;
A
#
# COMPACT_ATOMS: atom_id res chain seq x y z
N MET A 1 -24.87 14.44 -22.85
CA MET A 1 -24.20 13.36 -23.58
C MET A 1 -22.70 13.53 -23.43
N LEU A 2 -22.01 12.56 -22.80
CA LEU A 2 -20.55 12.59 -22.66
C LEU A 2 -19.91 12.47 -24.05
N THR A 3 -18.78 13.15 -24.29
CA THR A 3 -17.98 12.92 -25.49
C THR A 3 -17.45 11.48 -25.49
N ASN A 4 -17.27 10.85 -26.66
CA ASN A 4 -16.76 9.47 -26.75
C ASN A 4 -15.42 9.29 -25.99
N SER A 5 -14.55 10.31 -25.98
CA SER A 5 -13.31 10.32 -25.21
C SER A 5 -13.53 10.25 -23.69
N ALA A 6 -14.51 10.97 -23.14
CA ALA A 6 -14.82 10.95 -21.71
C ALA A 6 -15.46 9.61 -21.30
N LYS A 7 -16.31 9.06 -22.16
CA LYS A 7 -16.91 7.73 -21.97
C LYS A 7 -15.84 6.63 -21.96
N ARG A 8 -14.87 6.69 -22.88
CA ARG A 8 -13.72 5.79 -22.93
C ARG A 8 -12.88 5.83 -21.65
N GLU A 9 -12.45 7.01 -21.22
CA GLU A 9 -11.63 7.14 -20.01
C GLU A 9 -12.35 6.62 -18.76
N ARG A 10 -13.67 6.82 -18.67
CA ARG A 10 -14.50 6.29 -17.60
C ARG A 10 -14.52 4.75 -17.60
N LEU A 11 -14.73 4.13 -18.76
CA LEU A 11 -14.74 2.67 -18.87
C LEU A 11 -13.38 2.06 -18.52
N ILE A 12 -12.28 2.67 -18.97
CA ILE A 12 -10.93 2.22 -18.61
C ILE A 12 -10.73 2.27 -17.09
N ARG A 13 -11.11 3.38 -16.42
CA ARG A 13 -11.02 3.48 -14.95
C ARG A 13 -11.87 2.43 -14.24
N LYS A 14 -13.07 2.15 -14.76
CA LYS A 14 -13.97 1.11 -14.22
C LYS A 14 -13.34 -0.28 -14.34
N ILE A 15 -12.81 -0.62 -15.51
CA ILE A 15 -12.12 -1.89 -15.76
C ILE A 15 -10.92 -2.03 -14.83
N ASP A 16 -10.06 -1.01 -14.75
CA ASP A 16 -8.88 -1.01 -13.87
C ASP A 16 -9.25 -1.25 -12.40
N ALA A 17 -10.35 -0.64 -11.92
CA ALA A 17 -10.85 -0.82 -10.56
C ALA A 17 -11.38 -2.25 -10.32
N LEU A 18 -12.23 -2.77 -11.21
CA LEU A 18 -12.78 -4.11 -11.11
C LEU A 18 -11.69 -5.19 -11.15
N GLN A 19 -10.69 -5.01 -12.01
CA GLN A 19 -9.57 -5.94 -12.08
C GLN A 19 -8.69 -5.90 -10.84
N ALA A 20 -8.41 -4.71 -10.29
CA ALA A 20 -7.65 -4.59 -9.05
C ALA A 20 -8.37 -5.28 -7.88
N GLN A 21 -9.70 -5.28 -7.89
CA GLN A 21 -10.53 -6.01 -6.95
C GLN A 21 -10.49 -7.53 -7.20
N LEU A 22 -10.58 -7.98 -8.45
CA LEU A 22 -10.53 -9.41 -8.80
C LEU A 22 -9.22 -10.08 -8.37
N SER A 23 -8.11 -9.34 -8.38
CA SER A 23 -6.78 -9.83 -7.98
C SER A 23 -6.51 -9.82 -6.47
N LEU A 24 -7.49 -9.44 -5.63
CA LEU A 24 -7.36 -9.54 -4.18
C LEU A 24 -7.42 -11.01 -3.72
N ASN A 25 -6.60 -11.36 -2.73
CA ASN A 25 -6.73 -12.66 -2.06
C ASN A 25 -8.03 -12.72 -1.21
N ASP A 26 -8.42 -13.92 -0.76
CA ASP A 26 -9.69 -14.11 -0.04
C ASP A 26 -9.86 -13.16 1.16
N ILE A 27 -8.83 -13.03 2.00
CA ILE A 27 -8.90 -12.17 3.19
C ILE A 27 -9.05 -10.69 2.78
N GLN A 28 -8.26 -10.24 1.81
CA GLN A 28 -8.35 -8.88 1.28
C GLN A 28 -9.72 -8.62 0.65
N GLN A 29 -10.28 -9.60 -0.05
CA GLN A 29 -11.59 -9.52 -0.67
C GLN A 29 -12.70 -9.40 0.37
N LEU A 30 -12.65 -10.20 1.45
CA LEU A 30 -13.59 -10.09 2.57
C LEU A 30 -13.53 -8.71 3.23
N ILE A 31 -12.32 -8.20 3.52
CA ILE A 31 -12.12 -6.86 4.08
C ILE A 31 -12.69 -5.80 3.13
N PHE A 32 -12.45 -5.93 1.82
CA PHE A 32 -13.00 -5.03 0.81
C PHE A 32 -14.54 -5.02 0.81
N GLN A 33 -15.19 -6.17 1.02
CA GLN A 33 -16.66 -6.22 1.15
C GLN A 33 -17.17 -5.52 2.41
N VAL A 34 -16.45 -5.63 3.54
CA VAL A 34 -16.80 -4.89 4.76
C VAL A 34 -16.68 -3.38 4.53
N VAL A 35 -15.60 -2.93 3.88
CA VAL A 35 -15.44 -1.53 3.48
C VAL A 35 -16.58 -1.08 2.56
N SER A 36 -16.94 -1.89 1.57
CA SER A 36 -18.02 -1.59 0.61
C SER A 36 -19.41 -1.53 1.27
N SER A 37 -19.59 -2.12 2.44
CA SER A 37 -20.85 -2.04 3.22
C SER A 37 -21.07 -0.69 3.93
N GLY A 38 -20.14 0.26 3.80
CA GLY A 38 -20.26 1.62 4.37
C GLY A 38 -19.91 1.72 5.86
N LYS A 39 -19.35 0.66 6.45
CA LYS A 39 -18.89 0.66 7.86
C LYS A 39 -17.60 1.46 8.01
N ASN A 40 -17.38 2.01 9.20
CA ASN A 40 -16.06 2.51 9.59
C ASN A 40 -15.15 1.30 9.81
N VAL A 41 -13.99 1.28 9.16
CA VAL A 41 -13.10 0.11 9.16
C VAL A 41 -11.69 0.53 9.54
N PHE A 42 -11.05 -0.25 10.41
CA PHE A 42 -9.61 -0.19 10.63
C PHE A 42 -8.96 -1.45 10.07
N ILE A 43 -7.99 -1.26 9.17
CA ILE A 43 -7.24 -2.33 8.50
C ILE A 43 -5.81 -2.30 9.04
N THR A 44 -5.44 -3.36 9.75
CA THR A 44 -4.10 -3.56 10.30
C THR A 44 -3.39 -4.75 9.68
N GLY A 45 -2.13 -4.95 10.05
CA GLY A 45 -1.33 -6.12 9.70
C GLY A 45 0.16 -5.80 9.73
N SER A 46 1.00 -6.82 9.82
CA SER A 46 2.46 -6.65 9.83
C SER A 46 3.01 -6.04 8.54
N ALA A 47 4.27 -5.61 8.55
CA ALA A 47 4.97 -5.23 7.33
C ALA A 47 4.87 -6.35 6.26
N GLY A 48 4.63 -5.98 5.00
CA GLY A 48 4.59 -6.92 3.88
C GLY A 48 3.27 -7.69 3.68
N CYS A 49 2.24 -7.52 4.51
CA CYS A 49 0.96 -8.24 4.36
C CYS A 49 0.02 -7.72 3.25
N GLY A 50 0.44 -6.74 2.45
CA GLY A 50 -0.35 -6.20 1.33
C GLY A 50 -1.31 -5.06 1.67
N LYS A 51 -1.14 -4.35 2.80
CA LYS A 51 -1.94 -3.15 3.16
C LYS A 51 -2.01 -2.11 2.03
N SER A 52 -0.85 -1.73 1.49
CA SER A 52 -0.77 -0.70 0.43
C SER A 52 -1.49 -1.12 -0.84
N TYR A 53 -1.43 -2.42 -1.18
CA TYR A 53 -2.15 -2.98 -2.32
C TYR A 53 -3.67 -2.87 -2.12
N LEU A 54 -4.17 -3.26 -0.95
CA LEU A 54 -5.60 -3.14 -0.62
C LEU A 54 -6.06 -1.66 -0.59
N SER A 55 -5.24 -0.76 -0.04
CA SER A 55 -5.52 0.69 -0.01
C SER A 55 -5.66 1.26 -1.42
N GLU A 56 -4.76 0.88 -2.34
CA GLU A 56 -4.83 1.31 -3.75
C GLU A 56 -6.08 0.73 -4.46
N THR A 57 -6.46 -0.51 -4.18
CA THR A 57 -7.70 -1.09 -4.70
C THR A 57 -8.94 -0.35 -4.17
N ILE A 58 -9.00 -0.03 -2.87
CA ILE A 58 -10.09 0.76 -2.28
C ILE A 58 -10.18 2.14 -2.94
N LYS A 59 -9.05 2.80 -3.16
CA LYS A 59 -8.98 4.11 -3.81
C LYS A 59 -9.51 4.10 -5.24
N LYS A 60 -9.24 3.04 -6.00
CA LYS A 60 -9.76 2.88 -7.36
C LYS A 60 -11.27 2.59 -7.39
N SER A 61 -11.76 1.87 -6.39
CA SER A 61 -13.15 1.40 -6.37
C SER A 61 -14.15 2.36 -5.71
N ILE A 62 -13.71 3.22 -4.78
CA ILE A 62 -14.60 4.18 -4.10
C ILE A 62 -14.50 5.56 -4.75
N PRO A 63 -15.52 6.02 -5.49
CA PRO A 63 -15.51 7.35 -6.09
C PRO A 63 -15.57 8.45 -5.03
N ASN A 64 -14.91 9.58 -5.31
CA ASN A 64 -14.86 10.76 -4.42
C ASN A 64 -14.25 10.47 -3.03
N LEU A 65 -13.41 9.44 -2.92
CA LEU A 65 -12.66 9.12 -1.71
C LEU A 65 -11.61 10.20 -1.45
N VAL A 66 -11.62 10.77 -0.24
CA VAL A 66 -10.55 11.65 0.24
C VAL A 66 -9.48 10.79 0.90
N VAL A 67 -8.31 10.70 0.29
CA VAL A 67 -7.14 9.98 0.80
C VAL A 67 -6.21 10.95 1.55
N LEU A 68 -5.90 10.63 2.80
CA LEU A 68 -5.11 11.44 3.71
C LEU A 68 -3.94 10.66 4.33
N GLY A 69 -2.89 11.39 4.71
CA GLY A 69 -1.77 10.87 5.50
C GLY A 69 -1.34 11.80 6.64
N PRO A 70 -0.68 11.29 7.70
CA PRO A 70 -0.18 12.10 8.81
C PRO A 70 0.98 13.03 8.43
N THR A 71 1.82 12.64 7.47
CA THR A 71 3.03 13.36 7.05
C THR A 71 3.01 13.69 5.56
N GLY A 72 3.84 14.64 5.12
CA GLY A 72 3.96 14.98 3.69
C GLY A 72 4.34 13.76 2.84
N MET A 73 5.30 12.96 3.30
CA MET A 73 5.73 11.72 2.66
C MET A 73 4.61 10.69 2.52
N SER A 74 3.87 10.41 3.61
CA SER A 74 2.79 9.43 3.55
C SER A 74 1.66 9.91 2.63
N ALA A 75 1.29 11.19 2.70
CA ALA A 75 0.31 11.79 1.81
C ALA A 75 0.74 11.74 0.33
N LEU A 76 2.01 12.02 0.01
CA LEU A 76 2.51 11.92 -1.36
C LEU A 76 2.51 10.47 -1.88
N ASN A 77 2.93 9.50 -1.05
CA ASN A 77 2.99 8.09 -1.41
C ASN A 77 1.61 7.52 -1.79
N VAL A 78 0.55 7.94 -1.08
CA VAL A 78 -0.82 7.52 -1.39
C VAL A 78 -1.52 8.39 -2.42
N GLY A 79 -0.83 9.41 -2.97
CA GLY A 79 -1.42 10.39 -3.89
C GLY A 79 -2.60 11.12 -3.26
N GLY A 80 -2.42 11.58 -2.02
CA GLY A 80 -3.42 12.28 -1.20
C GLY A 80 -2.90 13.61 -0.64
N GLN A 81 -3.47 14.03 0.48
CA GLN A 81 -3.13 15.28 1.18
C GLN A 81 -2.87 15.00 2.66
N THR A 82 -2.06 15.83 3.34
CA THR A 82 -1.90 15.66 4.80
C THR A 82 -3.20 15.99 5.53
N ILE A 83 -3.48 15.33 6.66
CA ILE A 83 -4.66 15.61 7.50
C ILE A 83 -4.71 17.10 7.88
N HIS A 84 -3.59 17.65 8.33
CA HIS A 84 -3.47 19.05 8.73
C HIS A 84 -3.79 20.01 7.59
N SER A 85 -3.27 19.76 6.38
CA SER A 85 -3.55 20.60 5.21
C SER A 85 -4.99 20.41 4.70
N PHE A 86 -5.53 19.19 4.78
CA PHE A 86 -6.90 18.91 4.35
C PHE A 86 -7.96 19.48 5.30
N PHE A 87 -7.74 19.52 6.61
CA PHE A 87 -8.71 20.15 7.50
C PHE A 87 -8.35 21.61 7.82
N SER A 88 -7.13 22.07 7.55
CA SER A 88 -6.59 23.35 8.07
C SER A 88 -6.45 23.34 9.60
N PHE A 89 -6.06 22.19 10.16
CA PHE A 89 -5.79 22.06 11.59
C PHE A 89 -4.49 22.76 11.95
N HIS A 90 -4.53 23.46 13.08
CA HIS A 90 -3.35 23.98 13.77
C HIS A 90 -3.06 23.04 14.95
N THR A 91 -1.87 23.15 15.54
CA THR A 91 -1.48 22.32 16.69
C THR A 91 -2.36 22.59 17.91
N GLY A 92 -2.83 21.54 18.57
CA GLY A 92 -3.58 21.60 19.83
C GLY A 92 -5.10 21.38 19.70
N TYR A 93 -5.81 21.68 20.77
CA TYR A 93 -7.27 21.55 20.85
C TYR A 93 -7.98 22.50 19.88
N ILE A 94 -9.01 22.01 19.21
CA ILE A 94 -9.83 22.80 18.28
C ILE A 94 -11.22 22.99 18.86
N ASP A 95 -11.57 24.24 19.17
CA ASP A 95 -12.98 24.60 19.35
C ASP A 95 -13.67 24.59 17.97
N PRO A 96 -14.67 23.71 17.74
CA PRO A 96 -15.32 23.59 16.44
C PRO A 96 -16.06 24.84 15.99
N ILE A 97 -16.59 25.65 16.91
CA ILE A 97 -17.32 26.88 16.57
C ILE A 97 -16.33 27.92 16.06
N ASP A 98 -15.24 28.13 16.78
CA ASP A 98 -14.21 29.08 16.39
C ASP A 98 -13.47 28.62 15.13
N PHE A 99 -13.23 27.32 14.99
CA PHE A 99 -12.67 26.74 13.78
C PHE A 99 -13.54 27.04 12.55
N ILE A 100 -14.85 26.79 12.63
CA ILE A 100 -15.77 27.03 11.51
C ILE A 100 -15.87 28.52 11.18
N LYS A 101 -15.78 29.42 12.18
CA LYS A 101 -15.76 30.87 11.93
C LYS A 101 -14.49 31.32 11.20
N LYS A 102 -13.34 30.70 11.49
CA LYS A 102 -12.04 31.09 10.95
C LYS A 102 -11.71 30.43 9.61
N ILE A 103 -12.30 29.27 9.31
CA ILE A 103 -12.01 28.53 8.07
C ILE A 103 -12.57 29.24 6.83
N LYS A 104 -11.82 29.19 5.72
CA LYS A 104 -12.24 29.78 4.44
C LYS A 104 -13.53 29.14 3.91
N LYS A 105 -14.40 29.95 3.29
CA LYS A 105 -15.73 29.50 2.78
C LYS A 105 -15.62 28.35 1.78
N GLU A 106 -14.65 28.38 0.88
CA GLU A 106 -14.43 27.32 -0.12
C GLU A 106 -14.06 26.00 0.55
N LYS A 107 -13.27 26.08 1.63
CA LYS A 107 -12.88 24.92 2.42
C LYS A 107 -14.05 24.35 3.21
N LEU A 108 -14.90 25.23 3.74
CA LEU A 108 -16.15 24.83 4.40
C LEU A 108 -17.07 24.07 3.44
N GLN A 109 -17.23 24.55 2.20
CA GLN A 109 -18.02 23.89 1.16
C GLN A 109 -17.44 22.53 0.79
N LEU A 110 -16.11 22.44 0.64
CA LEU A 110 -15.40 21.18 0.41
C LEU A 110 -15.72 20.16 1.50
N LEU A 111 -15.50 20.51 2.77
CA LEU A 111 -15.65 19.58 3.89
C LEU A 111 -17.10 19.08 4.03
N LYS A 112 -18.10 19.91 3.73
CA LYS A 112 -19.52 19.50 3.71
C LYS A 112 -19.88 18.46 2.65
N LYS A 113 -19.07 18.33 1.60
CA LYS A 113 -19.31 17.37 0.49
C LYS A 113 -18.57 16.05 0.69
N VAL A 114 -17.71 15.94 1.71
CA VAL A 114 -16.94 14.73 1.98
C VAL A 114 -17.87 13.62 2.47
N LYS A 115 -17.77 12.45 1.84
CA LYS A 115 -18.53 11.25 2.24
C LYS A 115 -17.64 10.11 2.73
N TYR A 116 -16.46 9.97 2.12
CA TYR A 116 -15.53 8.87 2.38
C TYR A 116 -14.13 9.44 2.64
N ILE A 117 -13.49 9.01 3.72
CA ILE A 117 -12.12 9.38 4.06
C ILE A 117 -11.31 8.12 4.31
N LEU A 118 -10.17 7.99 3.62
CA LEU A 118 -9.14 7.00 3.92
C LEU A 118 -7.95 7.69 4.56
N ILE A 119 -7.52 7.23 5.74
CA ILE A 119 -6.31 7.71 6.41
C ILE A 119 -5.29 6.58 6.43
N ASP A 120 -4.20 6.74 5.68
CA ASP A 120 -3.08 5.81 5.70
C ASP A 120 -2.04 6.19 6.76
N GLU A 121 -1.28 5.20 7.24
CA GLU A 121 -0.34 5.32 8.36
C GLU A 121 -0.98 5.89 9.64
N ILE A 122 -2.16 5.38 10.02
CA ILE A 122 -2.92 5.85 11.20
C ILE A 122 -2.13 5.78 12.52
N SER A 123 -1.07 4.97 12.59
CA SER A 123 -0.21 4.83 13.77
C SER A 123 0.48 6.12 14.19
N MET A 124 0.74 7.04 13.25
CA MET A 124 1.34 8.35 13.52
C MET A 124 0.31 9.45 13.81
N VAL A 125 -0.99 9.14 13.79
CA VAL A 125 -2.04 10.12 14.08
C VAL A 125 -2.32 10.14 15.58
N ARG A 126 -2.30 11.34 16.15
CA ARG A 126 -2.60 11.58 17.55
C ARG A 126 -4.10 11.49 17.85
N ALA A 127 -4.43 11.11 19.08
CA ALA A 127 -5.81 11.05 19.57
C ALA A 127 -6.58 12.37 19.38
N ASP A 128 -5.97 13.50 19.73
CA ASP A 128 -6.60 14.82 19.61
C ASP A 128 -6.85 15.24 18.16
N VAL A 129 -5.91 14.96 17.26
CA VAL A 129 -6.10 15.17 15.83
C VAL A 129 -7.27 14.32 15.31
N PHE A 130 -7.39 13.08 15.78
CA PHE A 130 -8.47 12.18 15.38
C PHE A 130 -9.84 12.65 15.91
N ASP A 131 -9.93 13.09 17.16
CA ASP A 131 -11.14 13.72 17.72
C ASP A 131 -11.54 14.99 16.97
N ASN A 132 -10.56 15.82 16.61
CA ASN A 132 -10.81 17.05 15.85
C ASN A 132 -11.49 16.75 14.50
N ILE A 133 -11.16 15.63 13.84
CA ILE A 133 -11.83 15.20 12.61
C ILE A 133 -13.32 14.94 12.88
N ASP A 134 -13.64 14.15 13.90
CA ASP A 134 -15.02 13.82 14.26
C ASP A 134 -15.83 15.07 14.62
N VAL A 135 -15.29 15.88 15.53
CA VAL A 135 -15.90 17.10 16.06
C VAL A 135 -16.23 18.08 14.94
N VAL A 136 -15.29 18.32 14.02
CA VAL A 136 -15.50 19.21 12.88
C VAL A 136 -16.55 18.65 11.92
N LEU A 137 -16.46 17.38 11.53
CA LEU A 137 -17.42 16.80 10.58
C LEU A 137 -18.84 16.73 11.15
N ARG A 138 -19.02 16.38 12.44
CA ARG A 138 -20.33 16.41 13.12
C ARG A 138 -20.93 17.81 13.07
N LYS A 139 -20.14 18.83 13.39
CA LYS A 139 -20.61 20.21 13.41
C LYS A 139 -20.96 20.71 12.02
N LEU A 140 -20.14 20.40 11.01
CA LEU A 140 -20.38 20.80 9.62
C LEU A 140 -21.62 20.15 9.03
N ASN A 141 -21.82 18.86 9.29
CA ASN A 141 -22.94 18.08 8.77
C ASN A 141 -24.19 18.18 9.66
N LYS A 142 -24.14 18.95 10.76
CA LYS A 142 -25.20 19.07 11.77
C LYS A 142 -25.73 17.70 12.22
N SER A 143 -24.82 16.75 12.39
CA SER A 143 -25.14 15.35 12.63
C SER A 143 -24.51 14.87 13.93
N LYS A 144 -25.29 14.12 14.73
CA LYS A 144 -24.80 13.42 15.92
C LYS A 144 -24.11 12.09 15.59
N LYS A 145 -24.20 11.63 14.33
CA LYS A 145 -23.53 10.40 13.88
C LYS A 145 -22.01 10.61 13.94
N PRO A 146 -21.23 9.56 14.25
CA PRO A 146 -19.78 9.63 14.16
C PRO A 146 -19.31 10.18 12.82
N PHE A 147 -18.30 11.04 12.87
CA PHE A 147 -17.71 11.76 11.75
C PHE A 147 -18.74 12.49 10.88
N GLY A 148 -19.82 12.98 11.50
CA GLY A 148 -20.91 13.64 10.77
C GLY A 148 -21.60 12.74 9.75
N GLY A 149 -21.48 11.41 9.87
CA GLY A 149 -22.00 10.44 8.92
C GLY A 149 -21.06 10.10 7.76
N CYS A 150 -19.85 10.65 7.72
CA CYS A 150 -18.81 10.23 6.78
C CYS A 150 -18.30 8.83 7.15
N GLN A 151 -18.00 8.01 6.15
CA GLN A 151 -17.31 6.74 6.36
C GLN A 151 -15.81 6.99 6.50
N ILE A 152 -15.21 6.42 7.55
CA ILE A 152 -13.77 6.50 7.82
C ILE A 152 -13.14 5.12 7.64
N ILE A 153 -12.11 5.06 6.79
CA ILE A 153 -11.31 3.87 6.51
C ILE A 153 -9.89 4.17 6.99
N LEU A 154 -9.38 3.38 7.93
CA LEU A 154 -8.07 3.58 8.55
C LEU A 154 -7.15 2.44 8.13
N VAL A 155 -5.92 2.77 7.74
CA VAL A 155 -4.90 1.79 7.38
C VAL A 155 -3.63 2.09 8.16
N GLY A 156 -2.99 1.07 8.74
CA GLY A 156 -1.71 1.23 9.42
C GLY A 156 -1.42 0.12 10.41
N ASP A 157 -0.32 0.24 11.16
CA ASP A 157 0.07 -0.73 12.19
C ASP A 157 0.59 0.02 13.41
N PHE A 158 -0.15 -0.01 14.52
CA PHE A 158 0.21 0.68 15.77
C PHE A 158 1.46 0.10 16.43
N CYS A 159 1.93 -1.09 16.04
CA CYS A 159 3.22 -1.64 16.46
C CYS A 159 4.42 -1.04 15.70
N GLN A 160 4.18 -0.19 14.70
CA GLN A 160 5.24 0.59 14.04
C GLN A 160 5.50 1.90 14.81
N LEU A 161 5.88 2.96 14.10
CA LEU A 161 6.24 4.23 14.72
C LEU A 161 5.03 4.92 15.37
N GLU A 162 5.24 5.42 16.59
CA GLU A 162 4.26 6.17 17.37
C GLU A 162 4.04 7.61 16.85
N PRO A 163 2.95 8.28 17.25
CA PRO A 163 2.76 9.68 16.94
C PRO A 163 3.87 10.56 17.53
N ILE A 164 4.40 11.48 16.73
CA ILE A 164 5.46 12.40 17.16
C ILE A 164 4.84 13.49 18.05
N VAL A 165 5.31 13.58 19.30
CA VAL A 165 4.98 14.65 20.25
C VAL A 165 6.24 15.44 20.54
N LYS A 166 6.23 16.75 20.28
CA LYS A 166 7.47 17.55 20.21
C LYS A 166 7.98 17.99 21.57
N THR A 167 7.08 18.23 22.52
CA THR A 167 7.39 18.81 23.82
C THR A 167 6.86 17.93 24.94
N TYR A 168 7.53 17.98 26.10
CA TYR A 168 7.11 17.25 27.28
C TYR A 168 5.74 17.73 27.78
N GLU A 169 5.50 19.04 27.76
CA GLU A 169 4.26 19.68 28.18
C GLU A 169 3.08 19.22 27.32
N GLU A 170 3.27 19.16 25.99
CA GLU A 170 2.27 18.64 25.06
C GLU A 170 1.99 17.16 25.32
N ARG A 171 3.02 16.34 25.57
CA ARG A 171 2.85 14.93 25.89
C ARG A 171 2.05 14.77 27.18
N LYS A 172 2.38 15.53 28.23
CA LYS A 172 1.68 15.51 29.51
C LYS A 172 0.21 15.89 29.35
N ALA A 173 -0.09 16.97 28.64
CA ALA A 173 -1.47 17.42 28.42
C ALA A 173 -2.31 16.39 27.62
N LEU A 174 -1.70 15.75 26.60
CA LEU A 174 -2.36 14.66 25.88
C LEU A 174 -2.60 13.46 26.79
N GLN A 175 -1.63 13.12 27.64
CA GLN A 175 -1.75 11.97 28.53
C GLN A 175 -2.80 12.17 29.63
N GLU A 176 -2.95 13.38 30.13
CA GLU A 176 -4.02 13.74 31.08
C GLU A 176 -5.41 13.59 30.46
N ARG A 177 -5.55 13.82 29.14
CA ARG A 177 -6.84 13.73 28.43
C ARG A 177 -7.16 12.33 27.90
N TYR A 178 -6.17 11.64 27.34
CA TYR A 178 -6.35 10.40 26.57
C TYR A 178 -5.79 9.15 27.27
N GLY A 179 -5.20 9.32 28.45
CA GLY A 179 -4.53 8.24 29.19
C GLY A 179 -3.06 8.12 28.81
N LYS A 180 -2.44 6.99 29.16
CA LYS A 180 -0.97 6.82 29.09
C LYS A 180 -0.38 7.06 27.69
N ASN A 181 -1.17 6.87 26.64
CA ASN A 181 -0.75 6.93 25.25
C ASN A 181 -1.52 7.94 24.42
N VAL A 182 -0.96 8.29 23.26
CA VAL A 182 -1.45 9.38 22.38
C VAL A 182 -1.98 8.86 21.05
N TYR A 183 -2.26 7.55 20.92
CA TYR A 183 -2.67 6.94 19.68
C TYR A 183 -4.11 7.29 19.30
N ALA A 184 -4.43 7.27 17.99
CA ALA A 184 -5.79 7.48 17.50
C ALA A 184 -6.83 6.54 18.12
N PHE A 185 -6.47 5.31 18.53
CA PHE A 185 -7.40 4.38 19.16
C PHE A 185 -7.78 4.74 20.60
N ASN A 186 -7.06 5.69 21.24
CA ASN A 186 -7.41 6.25 22.54
C ASN A 186 -8.43 7.40 22.45
N ALA A 187 -8.80 7.84 21.25
CA ALA A 187 -9.70 8.97 21.04
C ALA A 187 -11.18 8.60 21.27
N ASP A 188 -11.98 9.55 21.73
CA ASP A 188 -13.44 9.39 21.86
C ASP A 188 -14.10 9.10 20.51
N ALA A 189 -13.58 9.71 19.44
CA ALA A 189 -13.98 9.47 18.07
C ALA A 189 -13.78 8.01 17.62
N TRP A 190 -12.78 7.31 18.16
CA TRP A 190 -12.57 5.89 17.86
C TRP A 190 -13.67 5.04 18.48
N LEU A 191 -13.93 5.25 19.77
CA LEU A 191 -14.96 4.53 20.50
C LEU A 191 -16.36 4.76 19.90
N THR A 192 -16.71 6.04 19.68
CA THR A 192 -18.01 6.39 19.11
C THR A 192 -18.13 6.00 17.64
N GLY A 193 -17.01 5.96 16.90
CA GLY A 193 -16.92 5.54 15.50
C GLY A 193 -17.28 4.09 15.23
N LYS A 194 -17.25 3.22 16.26
CA LYS A 194 -17.57 1.78 16.18
C LYS A 194 -16.85 1.10 15.00
N PHE A 195 -15.53 1.27 14.93
CA PHE A 195 -14.71 0.71 13.87
C PHE A 195 -14.74 -0.82 13.88
N VAL A 196 -14.98 -1.41 12.70
CA VAL A 196 -14.72 -2.83 12.47
C VAL A 196 -13.22 -2.99 12.26
N CYS A 197 -12.54 -3.62 13.20
CA CYS A 197 -11.09 -3.78 13.16
C CYS A 197 -10.73 -5.12 12.52
N LEU A 198 -9.96 -5.09 11.43
CA LEU A 198 -9.65 -6.25 10.61
C LEU A 198 -8.13 -6.35 10.42
N SER A 199 -7.57 -7.53 10.68
CA SER A 199 -6.14 -7.78 10.48
C SER A 199 -5.91 -8.54 9.18
N LEU A 200 -5.05 -8.00 8.32
CA LEU A 200 -4.44 -8.77 7.24
C LEU A 200 -3.49 -9.79 7.85
N ILE A 201 -3.75 -11.07 7.57
CA ILE A 201 -2.88 -12.18 7.94
C ILE A 201 -1.98 -12.42 6.74
N SER A 202 -0.66 -12.37 6.93
CA SER A 202 0.28 -12.73 5.87
C SER A 202 0.04 -14.19 5.49
N SER A 203 -0.12 -14.51 4.21
CA SER A 203 0.10 -15.88 3.75
C SER A 203 1.52 -16.25 4.16
N GLU A 204 1.68 -17.37 4.88
CA GLU A 204 2.98 -17.83 5.33
C GLU A 204 3.87 -18.07 4.10
N ARG A 205 4.70 -17.09 3.75
CA ARG A 205 5.74 -17.29 2.74
C ARG A 205 6.79 -18.20 3.36
N THR A 206 6.88 -19.42 2.84
CA THR A 206 7.72 -20.54 3.26
C THR A 206 9.24 -20.32 3.13
N SER A 207 9.73 -19.09 2.93
CA SER A 207 11.15 -18.87 2.58
C SER A 207 12.07 -18.26 3.64
N ASP A 208 11.61 -17.94 4.87
CA ASP A 208 12.51 -17.67 6.01
C ASP A 208 11.77 -17.70 7.37
N SER A 209 11.44 -18.90 7.86
CA SER A 209 10.53 -19.06 9.01
C SER A 209 11.08 -18.45 10.31
N TYR A 210 12.40 -18.48 10.52
CA TYR A 210 13.02 -17.95 11.73
C TYR A 210 13.11 -16.42 11.73
N TYR A 211 13.54 -15.80 10.62
CA TYR A 211 13.63 -14.35 10.56
C TYR A 211 12.26 -13.68 10.70
N ILE A 212 11.26 -14.14 9.95
CA ILE A 212 9.90 -13.61 10.03
C ILE A 212 9.27 -13.85 11.41
N LYS A 213 9.54 -15.01 12.03
CA LYS A 213 9.12 -15.28 13.40
C LYS A 213 9.76 -14.31 14.39
N SER A 214 11.06 -14.05 14.27
CA SER A 214 11.76 -13.06 15.10
C SER A 214 11.19 -11.65 14.93
N LEU A 215 10.90 -11.23 13.69
CA LEU A 215 10.24 -9.94 13.42
C LEU A 215 8.86 -9.85 14.08
N ARG A 216 8.07 -10.94 14.03
CA ARG A 216 6.75 -11.00 14.68
C ARG A 216 6.91 -10.91 16.20
N ASN A 217 7.83 -11.66 16.78
CA ASN A 217 8.14 -11.64 18.20
C ASN A 217 8.53 -10.23 18.68
N ILE A 218 9.45 -9.57 17.97
CA ILE A 218 9.86 -8.18 18.25
C ILE A 218 8.68 -7.22 18.12
N ARG A 219 7.86 -7.32 17.06
CA ARG A 219 6.64 -6.52 16.88
C ARG A 219 5.67 -6.66 18.05
N MET A 220 5.57 -7.87 18.63
CA MET A 220 4.60 -8.22 19.66
C MET A 220 5.17 -8.16 21.09
N GLY A 221 6.41 -7.68 21.26
CA GLY A 221 7.08 -7.64 22.56
C GLY A 221 7.23 -9.01 23.23
N HIS A 222 7.44 -10.07 22.45
CA HIS A 222 7.49 -11.46 22.93
C HIS A 222 8.82 -12.11 22.56
N GLU A 223 9.46 -12.86 23.47
CA GLU A 223 10.75 -13.54 23.22
C GLU A 223 11.79 -12.61 22.54
N ILE A 224 11.90 -11.34 22.98
CA ILE A 224 12.72 -10.32 22.31
C ILE A 224 14.19 -10.77 22.27
N GLU A 225 14.76 -11.08 23.44
CA GLU A 225 16.16 -11.50 23.55
C GLU A 225 16.48 -12.70 22.65
N ARG A 226 15.64 -13.75 22.71
CA ARG A 226 15.78 -14.94 21.85
C ARG A 226 15.73 -14.56 20.37
N SER A 227 14.81 -13.69 19.99
CA SER A 227 14.60 -13.28 18.60
C SER A 227 15.76 -12.44 18.08
N LEU A 228 16.31 -11.56 18.91
CA LEU A 228 17.50 -10.77 18.59
C LEU A 228 18.74 -11.65 18.50
N ASN A 229 18.91 -12.63 19.39
CA ASN A 229 19.98 -13.63 19.31
C ASN A 229 19.89 -14.43 18.01
N THR A 230 18.68 -14.87 17.63
CA THR A 230 18.47 -15.51 16.32
C THR A 230 18.86 -14.58 15.17
N ILE A 231 18.39 -13.32 15.15
CA ILE A 231 18.75 -12.34 14.10
C ILE A 231 20.27 -12.12 14.06
N ASN A 232 20.90 -11.94 15.22
CA ASN A 232 22.36 -11.80 15.32
C ASN A 232 23.08 -13.04 14.76
N GLN A 233 22.50 -14.24 14.78
CA GLN A 233 23.14 -15.44 14.23
C GLN A 233 22.90 -15.59 12.73
N ILE A 234 21.68 -15.33 12.25
CA ILE A 234 21.28 -15.60 10.86
C ILE A 234 21.56 -14.44 9.88
N THR A 235 21.90 -13.25 10.40
CA THR A 235 22.26 -12.09 9.57
C THR A 235 23.62 -12.24 8.90
N ASN A 236 23.82 -11.52 7.81
CA ASN A 236 25.05 -11.62 7.03
C ASN A 236 26.26 -11.11 7.84
N LYS A 237 27.24 -11.99 8.02
CA LYS A 237 28.49 -11.71 8.76
C LYS A 237 29.63 -11.23 7.90
N ASN A 238 29.49 -11.31 6.58
CA ASN A 238 30.49 -10.78 5.67
C ASN A 238 30.48 -9.25 5.72
N PRO A 239 31.61 -8.61 5.37
CA PRO A 239 31.63 -7.18 5.13
C PRO A 239 30.51 -6.79 4.14
N PRO A 240 29.72 -5.74 4.44
CA PRO A 240 28.68 -5.30 3.53
C PRO A 240 29.31 -4.90 2.19
N PRO A 241 28.70 -5.25 1.04
CA PRO A 241 29.17 -4.81 -0.26
C PRO A 241 29.37 -3.29 -0.31
N PRO A 242 30.38 -2.79 -1.05
CA PRO A 242 30.55 -1.36 -1.26
C PRO A 242 29.25 -0.71 -1.77
N GLY A 243 28.89 0.44 -1.22
CA GLY A 243 27.66 1.15 -1.59
C GLY A 243 26.38 0.62 -0.94
N THR A 244 26.45 -0.36 -0.02
CA THR A 244 25.26 -0.80 0.73
C THR A 244 24.66 0.36 1.55
N LEU A 245 23.36 0.61 1.37
CA LEU A 245 22.64 1.67 2.06
C LEU A 245 22.60 1.44 3.57
N ARG A 246 22.86 2.48 4.34
CA ARG A 246 22.76 2.45 5.81
C ARG A 246 21.44 3.03 6.33
N LEU A 247 20.74 2.30 7.18
CA LEU A 247 19.54 2.76 7.90
C LEU A 247 19.95 3.25 9.29
N CYS A 248 19.71 4.53 9.56
CA CYS A 248 20.07 5.18 10.83
C CYS A 248 18.84 5.62 11.63
N THR A 249 19.01 5.80 12.94
CA THR A 249 17.93 6.26 13.82
C THR A 249 17.68 7.77 13.70
N THR A 250 18.72 8.57 13.45
CA THR A 250 18.65 10.04 13.44
C THR A 250 19.04 10.67 12.10
N ASN A 251 18.52 11.87 11.80
CA ASN A 251 18.96 12.67 10.64
C ASN A 251 20.43 13.11 10.77
N ALA A 252 20.94 13.30 11.99
CA ALA A 252 22.34 13.68 12.22
C ALA A 252 23.31 12.61 11.70
N GLN A 253 23.05 11.33 11.99
CA GLN A 253 23.83 10.22 11.43
C GLN A 253 23.73 10.19 9.90
N VAL A 254 22.52 10.35 9.34
CA VAL A 254 22.31 10.35 7.88
C VAL A 254 23.12 11.44 7.20
N ASN A 255 23.04 12.66 7.71
CA ASN A 255 23.77 13.80 7.17
C ASN A 255 25.28 13.58 7.25
N LYS A 256 25.77 12.99 8.36
CA LYS A 256 27.17 12.61 8.53
C LYS A 256 27.63 11.62 7.45
N TYR A 257 26.92 10.52 7.25
CA TYR A 257 27.29 9.50 6.26
C TYR A 257 27.13 9.98 4.82
N ASN A 258 26.06 10.71 4.50
CA ASN A 258 25.86 11.27 3.16
C ASN A 258 26.90 12.35 2.84
N GLY A 259 27.24 13.21 3.80
CA GLY A 259 28.30 14.21 3.66
C GLY A 259 29.65 13.57 3.38
N TYR A 260 30.09 12.64 4.24
CA TYR A 260 31.35 11.92 4.00
C TYR A 260 31.36 11.14 2.69
N GLY A 261 30.24 10.50 2.34
CA GLY A 261 30.10 9.82 1.06
C GLY A 261 30.32 10.77 -0.11
N LEU A 262 29.69 11.95 -0.10
CA LEU A 262 29.86 12.94 -1.17
C LEU A 262 31.27 13.56 -1.19
N ASP A 263 31.86 13.81 -0.02
CA ASP A 263 33.20 14.40 0.10
C ASP A 263 34.30 13.45 -0.36
N SER A 264 34.14 12.14 -0.09
CA SER A 264 35.10 11.11 -0.50
C SER A 264 35.16 10.87 -2.01
N VAL A 265 34.15 11.32 -2.76
CA VAL A 265 34.12 11.19 -4.21
C VAL A 265 34.89 12.35 -4.86
N ALA A 266 35.89 12.01 -5.67
CA ALA A 266 36.66 12.98 -6.44
C ALA A 266 35.84 13.56 -7.61
N GLY A 267 36.22 14.76 -8.07
CA GLY A 267 35.61 15.39 -9.24
C GLY A 267 34.70 16.56 -8.91
N PHE A 268 34.16 17.17 -9.97
CA PHE A 268 33.36 18.39 -9.87
C PHE A 268 31.95 18.10 -9.37
N THR A 269 31.52 18.85 -8.35
CA THR A 269 30.13 18.83 -7.89
C THR A 269 29.24 19.52 -8.90
N ARG A 270 28.14 18.88 -9.25
CA ARG A 270 27.03 19.48 -9.98
C ARG A 270 25.82 19.60 -9.08
N VAL A 271 25.20 20.77 -9.09
CA VAL A 271 23.98 21.05 -8.33
C VAL A 271 22.80 21.10 -9.29
N TYR A 272 21.77 20.30 -9.01
CA TYR A 272 20.48 20.37 -9.69
C TYR A 272 19.46 21.06 -8.80
N THR A 273 18.94 22.21 -9.24
CA THR A 273 17.95 22.98 -8.48
C THR A 273 16.54 22.63 -8.92
N ALA A 274 15.68 22.28 -7.96
CA ALA A 274 14.30 21.93 -8.21
C ALA A 274 13.49 23.13 -8.71
N VAL A 275 12.63 22.90 -9.70
CA VAL A 275 11.67 23.89 -10.17
C VAL A 275 10.35 23.69 -9.45
N VAL A 276 9.96 24.68 -8.65
CA VAL A 276 8.73 24.67 -7.85
C VAL A 276 7.67 25.52 -8.53
N LYS A 277 6.45 24.98 -8.67
CA LYS A 277 5.27 25.69 -9.18
C LYS A 277 4.10 25.53 -8.20
N GLY A 278 3.34 26.60 -8.01
CA GLY A 278 2.14 26.58 -7.14
C GLY A 278 2.47 26.41 -5.66
N ASN A 279 1.53 25.86 -4.90
CA ASN A 279 1.64 25.70 -3.44
C ASN A 279 2.19 24.32 -3.09
N ILE A 280 3.50 24.18 -3.10
CA ILE A 280 4.19 22.99 -2.60
C ILE A 280 5.34 23.42 -1.69
N ASN A 281 5.37 22.87 -0.48
CA ASN A 281 6.47 23.09 0.44
C ASN A 281 7.59 22.08 0.12
N PRO A 282 8.78 22.54 -0.29
CA PRO A 282 9.87 21.62 -0.63
C PRO A 282 10.27 20.69 0.51
N LYS A 283 10.04 21.09 1.78
CA LYS A 283 10.33 20.25 2.96
C LYS A 283 9.39 19.05 3.09
N ASP A 284 8.21 19.13 2.50
CA ASP A 284 7.21 18.06 2.50
C ASP A 284 7.39 17.10 1.32
N CYS A 285 8.35 17.39 0.43
CA CYS A 285 8.66 16.59 -0.75
C CYS A 285 9.75 15.56 -0.47
N ILE A 286 9.71 14.46 -1.24
CA ILE A 286 10.76 13.43 -1.22
C ILE A 286 12.07 13.95 -1.83
N ALA A 287 11.96 14.80 -2.86
CA ALA A 287 13.07 15.34 -3.61
C ALA A 287 13.66 16.58 -2.94
N GLU A 288 15.00 16.66 -2.95
CA GLU A 288 15.74 17.78 -2.40
C GLU A 288 15.63 19.01 -3.31
N LYS A 289 15.56 20.19 -2.69
CA LYS A 289 15.52 21.46 -3.42
C LYS A 289 16.81 21.65 -4.23
N GLU A 290 17.94 21.29 -3.65
CA GLU A 290 19.25 21.32 -4.27
C GLU A 290 19.83 19.91 -4.12
N LEU A 291 19.98 19.24 -5.26
CA LEU A 291 20.56 17.90 -5.32
C LEU A 291 22.01 18.03 -5.79
N GLU A 292 22.94 17.82 -4.87
CA GLU A 292 24.37 17.86 -5.14
C GLU A 292 24.89 16.47 -5.47
N LEU A 293 25.55 16.32 -6.63
CA LEU A 293 26.08 15.05 -7.10
C LEU A 293 27.47 15.21 -7.72
N LYS A 294 28.27 14.15 -7.62
CA LYS A 294 29.53 13.94 -8.34
C LYS A 294 29.44 12.63 -9.13
N VAL A 295 30.27 12.47 -10.16
CA VAL A 295 30.46 11.14 -10.79
C VAL A 295 31.11 10.22 -9.75
N GLY A 296 30.52 9.05 -9.52
CA GLY A 296 30.86 8.14 -8.41
C GLY A 296 29.95 8.31 -7.18
N SER A 297 29.06 9.31 -7.13
CA SER A 297 28.14 9.47 -6.01
C SER A 297 27.16 8.29 -5.91
N ARG A 298 26.92 7.86 -4.67
CA ARG A 298 25.92 6.84 -4.36
C ARG A 298 24.54 7.43 -4.29
N VAL A 299 23.61 6.92 -5.10
CA VAL A 299 22.25 7.47 -5.22
C VAL A 299 21.17 6.40 -5.13
N MET A 300 19.97 6.85 -4.78
CA MET A 300 18.75 6.05 -4.79
C MET A 300 17.70 6.76 -5.65
N ALA A 301 17.04 6.00 -6.52
CA ALA A 301 15.86 6.47 -7.24
C ALA A 301 14.68 6.66 -6.28
N ILE A 302 14.02 7.82 -6.37
CA ILE A 302 12.87 8.20 -5.53
C ILE A 302 11.55 8.30 -6.31
N ALA A 303 11.52 7.74 -7.52
CA ALA A 303 10.34 7.67 -8.38
C ALA A 303 10.39 6.42 -9.26
N ASN A 304 9.23 6.02 -9.80
CA ASN A 304 9.13 4.91 -10.75
C ASN A 304 9.16 5.43 -12.19
N LYS A 305 9.89 4.74 -13.07
CA LYS A 305 9.83 4.88 -14.52
C LYS A 305 9.79 3.50 -15.16
N THR A 306 8.63 3.15 -15.72
CA THR A 306 8.36 1.83 -16.33
C THR A 306 9.48 1.41 -17.28
N GLY A 307 9.97 0.18 -17.12
CA GLY A 307 11.04 -0.39 -17.95
C GLY A 307 12.42 0.24 -17.75
N SER A 308 12.60 1.12 -16.74
CA SER A 308 13.87 1.81 -16.50
C SER A 308 14.33 1.63 -15.05
N TYR A 309 13.69 2.31 -14.10
CA TYR A 309 14.04 2.28 -12.67
C TYR A 309 12.80 2.34 -11.79
N VAL A 310 12.89 1.81 -10.58
CA VAL A 310 11.84 1.86 -9.57
C VAL A 310 12.30 2.62 -8.33
N ASN A 311 11.35 3.18 -7.58
CA ASN A 311 11.61 3.82 -6.30
C ASN A 311 12.28 2.81 -5.35
N GLY A 312 13.44 3.18 -4.83
CA GLY A 312 14.31 2.30 -4.05
C GLY A 312 15.49 1.72 -4.82
N ASP A 313 15.51 1.77 -6.16
CA ASP A 313 16.67 1.32 -6.95
C ASP A 313 17.91 2.10 -6.52
N LEU A 314 18.94 1.38 -6.07
CA LEU A 314 20.24 1.91 -5.71
C LEU A 314 21.18 1.86 -6.91
N GLY A 315 22.11 2.81 -6.98
CA GLY A 315 23.11 2.85 -8.03
C GLY A 315 24.19 3.90 -7.83
N GLU A 316 25.17 3.88 -8.72
CA GLU A 316 26.28 4.81 -8.75
C GLU A 316 26.14 5.76 -9.95
N VAL A 317 26.37 7.06 -9.72
CA VAL A 317 26.38 8.06 -10.79
C VAL A 317 27.58 7.83 -11.71
N ILE A 318 27.34 7.59 -13.00
CA ILE A 318 28.41 7.43 -14.00
C ILE A 318 28.54 8.63 -14.93
N GLU A 319 27.52 9.48 -15.04
CA GLU A 319 27.55 10.68 -15.88
C GLU A 319 26.59 11.76 -15.37
N LEU A 320 27.04 13.02 -15.39
CA LEU A 320 26.26 14.19 -14.97
C LEU A 320 25.95 15.11 -16.17
N GLY A 321 24.78 14.93 -16.77
CA GLY A 321 24.27 15.77 -17.86
C GLY A 321 23.56 17.03 -17.36
N GLN A 322 23.14 17.90 -18.28
CA GLN A 322 22.49 19.17 -17.93
C GLN A 322 21.14 19.00 -17.24
N ASN A 323 20.27 18.16 -17.81
CA ASN A 323 18.93 17.86 -17.28
C ASN A 323 18.74 16.34 -17.07
N TYR A 324 19.84 15.61 -16.88
CA TYR A 324 19.82 14.18 -16.63
C TYR A 324 21.04 13.73 -15.84
N VAL A 325 20.92 12.57 -15.22
CA VAL A 325 22.00 11.83 -14.56
C VAL A 325 21.97 10.41 -15.11
N ARG A 326 23.12 9.86 -15.54
CA ARG A 326 23.21 8.41 -15.79
C ARG A 326 23.66 7.70 -14.52
N VAL A 327 22.94 6.64 -14.20
CA VAL A 327 23.18 5.83 -13.01
C VAL A 327 23.37 4.38 -13.43
N ARG A 328 24.43 3.75 -12.95
CA ARG A 328 24.60 2.30 -13.00
C ARG A 328 23.87 1.69 -11.82
N LEU A 329 22.84 0.90 -12.08
CA LEU A 329 22.03 0.28 -11.04
C LEU A 329 22.73 -0.95 -10.45
N ASP A 330 22.53 -1.20 -9.16
CA ASP A 330 23.08 -2.37 -8.48
C ASP A 330 22.59 -3.69 -9.05
N ARG A 331 21.31 -3.73 -9.42
CA ARG A 331 20.68 -4.88 -10.07
C ARG A 331 21.16 -5.09 -11.51
N GLY A 332 22.10 -4.27 -11.98
CA GLY A 332 22.63 -4.28 -13.33
C GLY A 332 21.91 -3.32 -14.27
N GLY A 333 22.65 -2.85 -15.27
CA GLY A 333 22.18 -1.93 -16.29
C GLY A 333 22.42 -0.46 -15.95
N ASP A 334 22.61 0.32 -17.01
CA ASP A 334 22.80 1.77 -16.93
C ASP A 334 21.51 2.47 -17.36
N VAL A 335 21.02 3.41 -16.53
CA VAL A 335 19.77 4.14 -16.79
C VAL A 335 20.01 5.63 -16.89
N LYS A 336 19.31 6.28 -17.83
CA LYS A 336 19.27 7.74 -17.93
C LYS A 336 18.10 8.28 -17.13
N VAL A 337 18.41 8.88 -15.98
CA VAL A 337 17.45 9.48 -15.07
C VAL A 337 17.25 10.95 -15.46
N THR A 338 16.02 11.30 -15.81
CA THR A 338 15.63 12.65 -16.20
C THR A 338 14.71 13.25 -15.15
N GLU A 339 14.46 14.55 -15.23
CA GLU A 339 13.56 15.23 -14.29
C GLU A 339 12.18 14.55 -14.20
N HIS A 340 11.70 14.40 -12.97
CA HIS A 340 10.38 13.89 -12.63
C HIS A 340 9.57 15.02 -11.96
N VAL A 341 8.25 14.99 -12.12
CA VAL A 341 7.34 15.98 -11.55
C VAL A 341 6.49 15.32 -10.48
N TRP A 342 6.75 15.64 -9.21
CA TRP A 342 5.84 15.29 -8.11
C TRP A 342 4.73 16.34 -8.05
N LYS A 343 3.49 15.86 -8.04
CA LYS A 343 2.31 16.70 -7.95
C LYS A 343 1.75 16.61 -6.55
N GLN A 344 1.60 17.76 -5.90
CA GLN A 344 0.82 17.85 -4.67
C GLN A 344 -0.64 18.04 -5.05
N LEU A 345 -1.46 17.09 -4.60
CA LEU A 345 -2.90 17.14 -4.80
C LEU A 345 -3.56 17.87 -3.64
N LYS A 346 -4.58 18.65 -3.96
CA LYS A 346 -5.53 19.23 -3.03
C LYS A 346 -6.92 18.89 -3.48
N TYR A 347 -7.80 18.67 -2.52
CA TYR A 347 -9.19 18.40 -2.83
C TYR A 347 -9.97 19.70 -3.04
N THR A 348 -10.76 19.74 -4.10
CA THR A 348 -11.67 20.84 -4.45
C THR A 348 -13.06 20.30 -4.75
N VAL A 349 -14.07 21.17 -4.68
CA VAL A 349 -15.41 20.84 -5.18
C VAL A 349 -15.42 20.99 -6.69
N GLY A 350 -15.89 19.97 -7.39
CA GLY A 350 -16.08 19.97 -8.84
C GLY A 350 -17.32 19.15 -9.20
N LYS A 351 -17.68 19.11 -10.49
CA LYS A 351 -18.86 18.35 -10.93
C LYS A 351 -18.54 16.88 -11.22
N SER A 352 -19.47 15.99 -10.87
CA SER A 352 -19.48 14.58 -11.21
C SER A 352 -19.59 14.42 -12.73
N GLU A 353 -18.84 13.48 -13.30
CA GLU A 353 -18.92 13.19 -14.73
C GLU A 353 -20.22 12.43 -15.08
N GLU A 354 -20.89 11.85 -14.09
CA GLU A 354 -22.06 10.99 -14.28
C GLU A 354 -23.38 11.72 -14.00
N THR A 355 -23.42 12.51 -12.94
CA THR A 355 -24.66 13.05 -12.37
C THR A 355 -24.72 14.59 -12.40
N ASP A 356 -23.68 15.26 -12.92
CA ASP A 356 -23.46 16.72 -12.84
C ASP A 356 -23.48 17.30 -11.40
N GLU A 357 -23.56 16.43 -10.38
CA GLU A 357 -23.58 16.81 -8.96
C GLU A 357 -22.22 17.30 -8.49
N GLU A 358 -22.22 18.24 -7.55
CA GLU A 358 -20.99 18.67 -6.88
C GLU A 358 -20.41 17.57 -5.99
N VAL A 359 -19.19 17.16 -6.30
CA VAL A 359 -18.42 16.13 -5.60
C VAL A 359 -17.01 16.60 -5.27
N VAL A 360 -16.37 15.92 -4.32
CA VAL A 360 -14.98 16.18 -3.96
C VAL A 360 -14.06 15.49 -4.95
N LYS A 361 -13.18 16.25 -5.62
CA LYS A 361 -12.20 15.73 -6.57
C LYS A 361 -10.79 16.23 -6.25
N PRO A 362 -9.75 15.42 -6.49
CA PRO A 362 -8.38 15.89 -6.42
C PRO A 362 -8.09 16.87 -7.57
N LYS A 363 -7.35 17.93 -7.26
CA LYS A 363 -6.83 18.93 -8.19
C LYS A 363 -5.36 19.19 -7.86
N GLU A 364 -4.53 19.41 -8.87
CA GLU A 364 -3.15 19.83 -8.69
C GLU A 364 -3.10 21.23 -8.03
N ASP A 365 -2.44 21.35 -6.88
CA ASP A 365 -2.24 22.63 -6.14
C ASP A 365 -0.82 23.18 -6.33
N GLY A 366 0.13 22.27 -6.54
CA GLY A 366 1.51 22.58 -6.84
C GLY A 366 2.25 21.38 -7.39
N SER A 367 3.42 21.66 -7.95
CA SER A 367 4.32 20.63 -8.44
C SER A 367 5.77 21.00 -8.20
N LEU A 368 6.57 19.99 -7.92
CA LEU A 368 8.02 20.08 -7.82
C LEU A 368 8.61 19.23 -8.94
N LYS A 369 9.46 19.83 -9.77
CA LYS A 369 10.20 19.15 -10.82
C LYS A 369 11.68 19.07 -10.43
N GLN A 370 12.23 17.86 -10.39
CA GLN A 370 13.63 17.61 -10.01
C GLN A 370 14.08 16.24 -10.55
N ILE A 371 15.38 16.02 -10.67
CA ILE A 371 15.94 14.67 -10.91
C ILE A 371 15.52 13.75 -9.75
N PRO A 372 14.85 12.60 -9.98
CA PRO A 372 14.37 11.70 -8.94
C PRO A 372 15.47 10.83 -8.34
N LEU A 373 16.51 11.50 -7.83
CA LEU A 373 17.62 10.90 -7.10
C LEU A 373 17.81 11.63 -5.77
N LYS A 374 18.34 10.91 -4.79
CA LYS A 374 18.90 11.45 -3.55
C LYS A 374 20.19 10.70 -3.23
N LEU A 375 21.07 11.31 -2.44
CA LEU A 375 22.21 10.59 -1.88
C LEU A 375 21.74 9.41 -1.05
N ALA A 376 22.43 8.28 -1.18
CA ALA A 376 22.00 7.00 -0.64
C ALA A 376 23.11 6.24 0.08
N TYR A 377 24.04 6.96 0.71
CA TYR A 377 24.96 6.34 1.66
C TYR A 377 24.22 5.97 2.95
N ALA A 378 23.30 6.85 3.39
CA ALA A 378 22.43 6.60 4.52
C ALA A 378 21.03 7.20 4.35
N MET A 379 20.06 6.64 5.07
CA MET A 379 18.73 7.21 5.27
C MET A 379 18.16 6.89 6.65
N THR A 380 17.19 7.65 7.12
CA THR A 380 16.57 7.38 8.42
C THR A 380 15.58 6.23 8.33
N ILE A 381 15.46 5.46 9.41
CA ILE A 381 14.46 4.38 9.54
C ILE A 381 13.04 4.93 9.31
N HIS A 382 12.73 6.12 9.84
CA HIS A 382 11.45 6.80 9.63
C HIS A 382 11.13 6.99 8.13
N LYS A 383 12.12 7.41 7.32
CA LYS A 383 11.94 7.59 5.88
C LYS A 383 11.88 6.27 5.10
N SER A 384 12.30 5.16 5.70
CA SER A 384 12.25 3.82 5.09
C SER A 384 10.91 3.11 5.33
N GLN A 385 10.04 3.64 6.19
CA GLN A 385 8.72 3.06 6.44
C GLN A 385 7.92 2.94 5.13
N GLY A 386 7.23 1.82 4.97
CA GLY A 386 6.56 1.43 3.73
C GLY A 386 7.47 0.92 2.59
N GLN A 387 8.79 1.01 2.69
CA GLN A 387 9.73 0.52 1.66
C GLN A 387 10.21 -0.90 1.93
N THR A 388 10.57 -1.60 0.86
CA THR A 388 11.23 -2.91 0.87
C THR A 388 12.62 -2.76 0.26
N LEU A 389 13.64 -3.31 0.92
CA LEU A 389 15.05 -3.22 0.52
C LEU A 389 15.63 -4.62 0.35
N ASP A 390 16.42 -4.81 -0.69
CA ASP A 390 17.12 -6.09 -0.93
C ASP A 390 18.27 -6.28 0.05
N LYS A 391 19.08 -5.22 0.25
CA LYS A 391 20.21 -5.22 1.18
C LYS A 391 20.34 -3.87 1.88
N ALA A 392 20.63 -3.90 3.18
CA ALA A 392 20.92 -2.70 3.95
C ALA A 392 21.77 -2.98 5.19
N ILE A 393 22.52 -1.96 5.63
CA ILE A 393 23.17 -1.93 6.94
C ILE A 393 22.21 -1.30 7.94
N LEU A 394 21.79 -2.03 8.96
CA LEU A 394 21.03 -1.48 10.08
C LEU A 394 21.99 -0.92 11.14
N ASP A 395 21.96 0.39 11.34
CA ASP A 395 22.81 1.11 12.28
C ASP A 395 21.99 1.68 13.45
N LEU A 396 21.90 0.88 14.52
CA LEU A 396 21.28 1.25 15.80
C LEU A 396 22.30 1.65 16.87
N THR A 397 23.55 1.94 16.48
CA THR A 397 24.66 2.19 17.44
C THR A 397 24.46 3.43 18.32
N GLN A 398 23.58 4.34 17.92
CA GLN A 398 23.20 5.53 18.70
C GLN A 398 21.95 5.29 19.57
N GLY A 399 21.52 4.03 19.71
CA GLY A 399 20.29 3.65 20.38
C GLY A 399 19.04 3.99 19.56
N THR A 400 17.92 3.41 19.99
CA THR A 400 16.58 3.75 19.52
C THR A 400 15.91 4.68 20.53
N PHE A 401 15.01 5.54 20.05
CA PHE A 401 14.34 6.53 20.89
C PHE A 401 12.81 6.54 20.76
N GLY A 402 12.27 5.68 19.88
CA GLY A 402 10.83 5.60 19.64
C GLY A 402 10.36 4.16 19.53
N CYS A 403 9.16 3.90 20.03
CA CYS A 403 8.51 2.61 19.91
C CYS A 403 8.44 2.16 18.44
N GLY A 404 8.73 0.89 18.19
CA GLY A 404 8.68 0.29 16.86
C GLY A 404 9.82 0.68 15.92
N GLN A 405 10.77 1.55 16.32
CA GLN A 405 11.87 1.98 15.44
C GLN A 405 12.78 0.81 15.02
N ALA A 406 13.21 -0.03 15.97
CA ALA A 406 13.98 -1.24 15.64
C ALA A 406 13.18 -2.19 14.74
N TYR A 407 11.90 -2.42 15.06
CA TYR A 407 11.01 -3.27 14.27
C TYR A 407 10.85 -2.75 12.82
N VAL A 408 10.66 -1.45 12.62
CA VAL A 408 10.55 -0.86 11.29
C VAL A 408 11.85 -1.06 10.52
N GLY A 409 13.01 -0.77 11.13
CA GLY A 409 14.32 -0.98 10.50
C GLY A 409 14.56 -2.43 10.09
N LEU A 410 14.29 -3.38 10.98
CA LEU A 410 14.43 -4.82 10.72
C LEU A 410 13.44 -5.31 9.66
N SER A 411 12.22 -4.79 9.61
CA SER A 411 11.21 -5.23 8.65
C SER A 411 11.37 -4.69 7.23
N ARG A 412 12.44 -3.91 6.95
CA ARG A 412 12.72 -3.41 5.59
C ARG A 412 13.28 -4.49 4.67
N MET A 413 13.98 -5.48 5.24
CA MET A 413 14.61 -6.57 4.49
C MET A 413 13.64 -7.75 4.35
N THR A 414 13.58 -8.35 3.17
CA THR A 414 12.73 -9.54 2.94
C THR A 414 13.36 -10.84 3.44
N LYS A 415 14.69 -10.88 3.58
CA LYS A 415 15.47 -12.05 3.97
C LYS A 415 16.59 -11.63 4.92
N ALA A 416 16.98 -12.51 5.84
CA ALA A 416 18.06 -12.23 6.78
C ALA A 416 19.43 -11.99 6.10
N ASP A 417 19.69 -12.65 4.97
CA ASP A 417 20.94 -12.50 4.19
C ASP A 417 21.15 -11.07 3.65
N GLY A 418 20.06 -10.32 3.45
CA GLY A 418 20.13 -8.92 3.03
C GLY A 418 20.42 -7.94 4.18
N LEU A 419 20.39 -8.41 5.43
CA LEU A 419 20.57 -7.57 6.61
C LEU A 419 22.00 -7.66 7.12
N TYR A 420 22.69 -6.52 7.08
CA TYR A 420 23.99 -6.32 7.72
C TYR A 420 23.80 -5.49 8.99
N LEU A 421 24.40 -5.90 10.10
CA LEU A 421 24.30 -5.18 11.36
C LEU A 421 25.55 -4.33 11.58
N ALA A 422 25.39 -3.04 11.86
CA ALA A 422 26.53 -2.19 12.21
C ALA A 422 27.16 -2.59 13.57
N ALA A 423 26.33 -3.14 14.46
CA ALA A 423 26.72 -3.75 15.73
C ALA A 423 25.69 -4.84 16.09
N PRO A 424 26.06 -5.85 16.91
CA PRO A 424 25.10 -6.81 17.43
C PRO A 424 23.91 -6.13 18.12
N LEU A 425 22.73 -6.73 17.99
CA LEU A 425 21.51 -6.24 18.61
C LEU A 425 21.35 -6.79 20.02
N ASP A 426 20.85 -5.96 20.92
CA ASP A 426 20.44 -6.37 22.27
C ASP A 426 19.07 -5.79 22.62
N GLU A 427 18.49 -6.27 23.72
CA GLU A 427 17.12 -5.95 24.12
C GLU A 427 16.89 -4.45 24.39
N THR A 428 17.92 -3.71 24.80
CA THR A 428 17.81 -2.26 25.08
C THR A 428 17.46 -1.45 23.83
N LEU A 429 17.71 -1.99 22.64
CA LEU A 429 17.39 -1.36 21.36
C LEU A 429 15.91 -1.54 20.97
N VAL A 430 15.16 -2.41 21.64
CA VAL A 430 13.77 -2.72 21.28
C VAL A 430 12.80 -2.00 22.20
N LEU A 431 12.37 -0.82 21.75
CA LEU A 431 11.28 -0.09 22.38
C LEU A 431 9.95 -0.49 21.73
N TYR A 432 8.96 -0.87 22.55
CA TYR A 432 7.61 -1.17 22.11
C TYR A 432 6.58 -0.61 23.10
N ASN A 433 5.35 -0.46 22.63
CA ASN A 433 4.24 0.01 23.44
C ASN A 433 3.29 -1.14 23.75
N GLU A 434 3.14 -1.50 25.03
CA GLU A 434 2.29 -2.61 25.47
C GLU A 434 0.83 -2.44 25.06
N GLU A 435 0.30 -1.22 25.08
CA GLU A 435 -1.09 -0.97 24.72
C GLU A 435 -1.32 -1.20 23.22
N ALA A 436 -0.41 -0.71 22.37
CA ALA A 436 -0.47 -0.95 20.94
C ALA A 436 -0.34 -2.45 20.60
N VAL A 437 0.54 -3.17 21.31
CA VAL A 437 0.70 -4.62 21.19
C VAL A 437 -0.59 -5.34 21.58
N ASN A 438 -1.17 -5.03 22.74
CA ASN A 438 -2.39 -5.65 23.22
C ASN A 438 -3.56 -5.38 22.29
N PHE A 439 -3.69 -4.14 21.81
CA PHE A 439 -4.66 -3.76 20.80
C PHE A 439 -4.50 -4.58 19.50
N SER A 440 -3.27 -4.73 19.00
CA SER A 440 -3.03 -5.57 17.81
C SER A 440 -3.31 -7.06 18.06
N LYS A 441 -3.02 -7.60 19.26
CA LYS A 441 -3.34 -9.00 19.61
C LYS A 441 -4.84 -9.23 19.57
N GLN A 442 -5.60 -8.34 20.21
CA GLN A 442 -7.05 -8.42 20.27
C GLN A 442 -7.67 -8.46 18.87
N ILE A 443 -7.26 -7.57 17.97
CA ILE A 443 -7.76 -7.56 16.59
C ILE A 443 -7.40 -8.84 15.85
N GLY A 444 -6.20 -9.39 16.09
CA GLY A 444 -5.79 -10.67 15.52
C GLY A 444 -6.73 -11.83 15.93
N TYR A 445 -7.06 -11.92 17.22
CA TYR A 445 -8.00 -12.93 17.72
C TYR A 445 -9.41 -12.73 17.18
N GLU A 446 -9.92 -11.49 17.21
CA GLU A 446 -11.24 -11.15 16.66
C GLU A 446 -11.32 -11.48 15.16
N MET A 447 -10.26 -11.24 14.40
CA MET A 447 -10.21 -11.56 12.97
C MET A 447 -10.36 -13.07 12.71
N LEU A 448 -9.72 -13.93 13.51
CA LEU A 448 -9.84 -15.38 13.36
C LEU A 448 -11.28 -15.86 13.57
N GLU A 449 -12.00 -15.25 14.52
CA GLU A 449 -13.42 -15.53 14.76
C GLU A 449 -14.32 -14.95 13.65
N MET A 450 -13.94 -13.82 13.06
CA MET A 450 -14.71 -13.15 12.01
C MET A 450 -14.59 -13.83 10.63
N ILE A 451 -13.48 -14.48 10.31
CA ILE A 451 -13.24 -15.05 8.97
C ILE A 451 -14.37 -16.01 8.53
N PRO A 452 -14.78 -17.03 9.31
CA PRO A 452 -15.85 -17.93 8.92
C PRO A 452 -17.18 -17.20 8.69
N ILE A 453 -17.52 -16.24 9.57
CA ILE A 453 -18.74 -15.43 9.48
C ILE A 453 -18.74 -14.59 8.21
N LEU A 454 -17.60 -13.98 7.88
CA LEU A 454 -17.46 -13.18 6.67
C LEU A 454 -17.52 -14.06 5.42
N LYS A 455 -16.93 -15.26 5.42
CA LYS A 455 -17.01 -16.21 4.30
C LYS A 455 -18.43 -16.70 4.05
N GLU A 456 -19.19 -16.97 5.12
CA GLU A 456 -20.60 -17.37 5.01
C GLU A 456 -21.46 -16.21 4.48
N LYS A 457 -21.23 -14.99 5.00
CA LYS A 457 -21.96 -13.79 4.57
C LYS A 457 -21.62 -13.37 3.14
N TYR A 458 -20.36 -13.49 2.73
CA TYR A 458 -19.86 -13.05 1.45
C TYR A 458 -19.38 -14.26 0.65
N ASN A 459 -20.25 -14.78 -0.22
CA ASN A 459 -19.89 -15.84 -1.16
C ASN A 459 -18.85 -15.30 -2.16
N LEU A 460 -17.58 -15.63 -1.92
CA LEU A 460 -16.44 -15.11 -2.68
C LEU A 460 -16.46 -15.55 -4.13
N ASP A 461 -16.91 -16.76 -4.42
CA ASP A 461 -16.97 -17.30 -5.79
C ASP A 461 -18.00 -16.52 -6.61
N SER A 462 -19.20 -16.31 -6.05
CA SER A 462 -20.24 -15.48 -6.69
C SER A 462 -19.76 -14.05 -6.92
N ILE A 463 -19.01 -13.47 -5.96
CA ILE A 463 -18.43 -12.13 -6.13
C ILE A 463 -17.40 -12.12 -7.26
N ARG A 464 -16.51 -13.12 -7.33
CA ARG A 464 -15.49 -13.22 -8.38
C ARG A 464 -16.12 -13.41 -9.76
N GLU A 465 -17.14 -14.25 -9.87
CA GLU A 465 -17.90 -14.45 -11.11
C GLU A 465 -18.56 -13.15 -11.57
N LYS A 466 -19.20 -12.42 -10.65
CA LYS A 466 -19.82 -11.13 -10.93
C LYS A 466 -18.78 -10.11 -11.41
N LEU A 467 -17.65 -9.99 -10.72
CA LEU A 467 -16.56 -9.08 -11.13
C LEU A 467 -16.04 -9.44 -12.51
N ALA A 468 -15.80 -10.72 -12.79
CA ALA A 468 -15.35 -11.18 -14.10
C ALA A 468 -16.38 -10.86 -15.20
N LYS A 469 -17.67 -10.98 -14.89
CA LYS A 469 -18.75 -10.56 -15.81
C LYS A 469 -18.74 -9.06 -16.03
N ASP A 470 -18.72 -8.24 -14.98
CA ASP A 470 -18.74 -6.79 -15.07
C ASP A 470 -17.52 -6.24 -15.85
N ILE A 471 -16.37 -6.91 -15.75
CA ILE A 471 -15.18 -6.62 -16.56
C ILE A 471 -15.47 -6.91 -18.04
N ARG A 472 -15.97 -8.11 -18.37
CA ARG A 472 -16.27 -8.50 -19.76
C ARG A 472 -17.27 -7.53 -20.40
N ASP A 473 -18.32 -7.16 -19.68
CA ASP A 473 -19.36 -6.27 -20.18
C ASP A 473 -18.79 -4.85 -20.45
N ALA A 474 -17.93 -4.35 -19.56
CA ALA A 474 -17.26 -3.06 -19.75
C ALA A 474 -16.24 -3.07 -20.90
N GLU A 475 -15.52 -4.17 -21.10
CA GLU A 475 -14.59 -4.37 -22.22
C GLU A 475 -15.32 -4.42 -23.57
N GLU A 476 -16.49 -5.05 -23.61
CA GLU A 476 -17.33 -5.09 -24.81
C GLU A 476 -17.84 -3.69 -25.18
N GLU A 477 -18.31 -2.92 -24.20
CA GLU A 477 -18.72 -1.53 -24.42
C GLU A 477 -17.55 -0.66 -24.92
N LEU A 478 -16.35 -0.87 -24.36
CA LEU A 478 -15.14 -0.17 -24.78
C LEU A 478 -14.74 -0.54 -26.21
N SER A 479 -14.88 -1.81 -26.60
CA SER A 479 -14.65 -2.29 -27.97
C SER A 479 -15.61 -1.65 -28.97
N ASN A 480 -16.89 -1.52 -28.62
CA ASN A 480 -17.89 -0.90 -29.49
C ASN A 480 -17.55 0.57 -29.80
N ILE A 481 -17.07 1.33 -28.80
CA ILE A 481 -16.57 2.70 -29.00
C ILE A 481 -15.39 2.73 -29.99
N ALA A 482 -14.48 1.74 -29.92
CA ALA A 482 -13.33 1.62 -30.83
C ALA A 482 -13.76 1.37 -32.29
N ILE A 483 -14.78 0.53 -32.48
CA ILE A 483 -15.31 0.17 -33.80
C ILE A 483 -15.94 1.39 -34.46
N GLU A 484 -16.75 2.14 -33.70
CA GLU A 484 -17.50 3.32 -34.15
C GLU A 484 -16.60 4.53 -34.50
N ASN A 485 -15.39 4.64 -33.92
CA ASN A 485 -14.51 5.79 -34.16
C ASN A 485 -13.05 5.39 -34.52
N PRO A 486 -12.66 5.46 -35.80
CA PRO A 486 -11.31 5.12 -36.26
C PRO A 486 -10.17 5.91 -35.59
N LYS A 487 -10.42 7.14 -35.12
CA LYS A 487 -9.41 7.95 -34.39
C LYS A 487 -9.14 7.41 -32.98
N GLU A 488 -10.08 6.67 -32.39
CA GLU A 488 -9.90 6.06 -31.07
C GLU A 488 -9.24 4.68 -31.12
N ARG A 489 -9.30 3.98 -32.26
CA ARG A 489 -8.65 2.67 -32.48
C ARG A 489 -7.17 2.67 -32.09
N LYS A 490 -6.45 3.77 -32.42
CA LYS A 490 -5.01 3.92 -32.10
C LYS A 490 -4.76 3.92 -30.58
N ALA A 491 -5.57 4.65 -29.81
CA ALA A 491 -5.43 4.74 -28.35
C ALA A 491 -5.88 3.46 -27.62
N LEU A 492 -6.92 2.80 -28.15
CA LEU A 492 -7.47 1.56 -27.60
C LEU A 492 -6.57 0.35 -27.85
N GLY A 493 -5.90 0.26 -29.01
CA GLY A 493 -4.93 -0.80 -29.30
C GLY A 493 -3.82 -0.93 -28.25
N ILE A 494 -3.32 0.18 -27.71
CA ILE A 494 -2.30 0.17 -26.64
C ILE A 494 -2.89 -0.31 -25.30
N HIS A 495 -4.11 0.09 -24.95
CA HIS A 495 -4.80 -0.38 -23.74
C HIS A 495 -5.01 -1.90 -23.83
N PHE A 496 -5.52 -2.35 -24.96
CA PHE A 496 -5.73 -3.75 -25.29
C PHE A 496 -4.42 -4.55 -25.20
N ILE A 497 -3.32 -4.08 -25.79
CA ILE A 497 -2.01 -4.76 -25.68
C ILE A 497 -1.55 -4.89 -24.22
N LYS A 498 -1.69 -3.83 -23.40
CA LYS A 498 -1.31 -3.87 -21.98
C LYS A 498 -2.13 -4.88 -21.19
N GLU A 499 -3.42 -4.96 -21.49
CA GLU A 499 -4.36 -5.85 -20.82
C GLU A 499 -4.14 -7.32 -21.22
N ALA A 500 -3.83 -7.59 -22.49
CA ALA A 500 -3.43 -8.91 -22.96
C ALA A 500 -2.18 -9.40 -22.20
N VAL A 501 -1.16 -8.56 -22.05
CA VAL A 501 0.07 -8.87 -21.29
C VAL A 501 -0.24 -9.17 -19.82
N ARG A 502 -1.07 -8.34 -19.17
CA ARG A 502 -1.47 -8.49 -17.77
C ARG A 502 -2.23 -9.79 -17.51
N ARG A 503 -3.06 -10.27 -18.45
CA ARG A 503 -3.83 -11.53 -18.29
C ARG A 503 -3.01 -12.78 -18.56
N THR A 504 -1.99 -12.71 -19.42
CA THR A 504 -1.00 -13.78 -19.56
C THR A 504 -0.21 -14.02 -18.28
N GLU A 505 0.10 -12.97 -17.51
CA GLU A 505 0.75 -13.11 -16.19
C GLU A 505 -0.17 -13.81 -15.15
N ILE A 506 -1.48 -13.86 -15.39
CA ILE A 506 -2.50 -14.44 -14.49
C ILE A 506 -3.00 -15.82 -15.00
N GLY A 507 -2.46 -16.34 -16.12
CA GLY A 507 -2.79 -17.69 -16.63
C GLY A 507 -4.17 -17.83 -17.31
N LEU A 508 -4.83 -16.72 -17.68
CA LEU A 508 -6.17 -16.77 -18.30
C LEU A 508 -6.11 -16.99 -19.83
N GLN A 509 -5.99 -18.24 -20.28
CA GLN A 509 -5.88 -18.61 -21.70
C GLN A 509 -7.09 -18.18 -22.56
N VAL A 510 -8.31 -18.16 -22.00
CA VAL A 510 -9.55 -17.80 -22.71
C VAL A 510 -9.57 -16.33 -23.17
N GLY A 511 -8.88 -15.44 -22.45
CA GLY A 511 -8.78 -14.03 -22.81
C GLY A 511 -7.96 -13.80 -24.08
N LEU A 512 -6.93 -14.62 -24.32
CA LEU A 512 -5.98 -14.41 -25.41
C LEU A 512 -6.56 -14.67 -26.80
N ILE A 513 -7.44 -15.67 -26.95
CA ILE A 513 -8.03 -16.03 -28.25
C ILE A 513 -8.94 -14.90 -28.75
N LYS A 514 -9.79 -14.37 -27.88
CA LYS A 514 -10.69 -13.25 -28.19
C LYS A 514 -9.89 -11.97 -28.46
N TYR A 515 -8.80 -11.76 -27.72
CA TYR A 515 -7.87 -10.66 -27.96
C TYR A 515 -7.13 -10.74 -29.29
N THR A 516 -6.70 -11.94 -29.67
CA THR A 516 -6.04 -12.17 -30.96
C THR A 516 -6.99 -11.84 -32.11
N GLN A 517 -8.29 -12.13 -31.95
CA GLN A 517 -9.34 -11.71 -32.89
C GLN A 517 -9.55 -10.19 -32.89
N MET A 518 -9.51 -9.54 -31.72
CA MET A 518 -9.63 -8.07 -31.60
C MET A 518 -8.40 -7.33 -32.15
N LEU A 519 -7.19 -7.83 -31.90
CA LEU A 519 -5.94 -7.29 -32.48
C LEU A 519 -5.98 -7.41 -34.01
N LYS A 520 -6.39 -8.57 -34.53
CA LYS A 520 -6.64 -8.79 -35.97
C LYS A 520 -7.68 -7.83 -36.53
N ALA A 521 -8.80 -7.61 -35.84
CA ALA A 521 -9.84 -6.65 -36.23
C ALA A 521 -9.35 -5.18 -36.21
N ASN A 522 -8.24 -4.90 -35.53
CA ASN A 522 -7.61 -3.58 -35.44
C ASN A 522 -6.30 -3.47 -36.27
N ASN A 523 -6.06 -4.37 -37.23
CA ASN A 523 -4.84 -4.44 -38.07
C ASN A 523 -3.52 -4.58 -37.27
N ILE A 524 -3.59 -5.12 -36.06
CA ILE A 524 -2.41 -5.51 -35.29
C ILE A 524 -2.28 -7.03 -35.47
N ILE A 525 -1.23 -7.48 -36.16
CA ILE A 525 -1.01 -8.90 -36.44
C ILE A 525 -0.01 -9.44 -35.40
N PRO A 526 -0.47 -10.18 -34.37
CA PRO A 526 0.44 -10.89 -33.49
C PRO A 526 0.94 -12.18 -34.16
N GLU A 527 2.25 -12.39 -34.18
CA GLU A 527 2.87 -13.69 -34.41
C GLU A 527 3.02 -14.41 -33.07
N VAL A 528 2.38 -15.57 -32.95
CA VAL A 528 2.35 -16.37 -31.72
C VAL A 528 2.96 -17.73 -32.00
N SER A 529 3.95 -18.11 -31.20
CA SER A 529 4.59 -19.42 -31.25
C SER A 529 4.03 -20.31 -30.14
N PHE A 530 3.68 -21.55 -30.49
CA PHE A 530 3.15 -22.54 -29.54
C PHE A 530 4.13 -23.70 -29.35
N LYS A 531 4.23 -24.23 -28.12
CA LYS A 531 4.88 -25.51 -27.80
C LYS A 531 4.07 -26.21 -26.71
N ASN A 532 3.63 -27.44 -26.95
CA ASN A 532 2.79 -28.22 -26.03
C ASN A 532 1.53 -27.49 -25.53
N GLY A 533 0.84 -26.75 -26.41
CA GLY A 533 -0.35 -25.98 -26.05
C GLY A 533 -0.07 -24.65 -25.32
N ASN A 534 1.19 -24.38 -24.94
CA ASN A 534 1.61 -23.15 -24.29
C ASN A 534 2.23 -22.17 -25.30
N ILE A 535 1.99 -20.87 -25.09
CA ILE A 535 2.59 -19.81 -25.91
C ILE A 535 4.02 -19.59 -25.43
N THR A 536 5.00 -19.84 -26.29
CA THR A 536 6.43 -19.71 -25.97
C THR A 536 6.99 -18.35 -26.34
N ASN A 537 6.45 -17.72 -27.39
CA ASN A 537 6.81 -16.39 -27.82
C ASN A 537 5.58 -15.68 -28.38
N MET A 538 5.45 -14.39 -28.12
CA MET A 538 4.50 -13.52 -28.80
C MET A 538 5.23 -12.28 -29.29
N THR A 539 5.09 -11.99 -30.58
CA THR A 539 5.66 -10.81 -31.23
C THR A 539 4.53 -10.03 -31.90
N PHE A 540 4.47 -8.72 -31.73
CA PHE A 540 3.54 -7.87 -32.48
C PHE A 540 4.25 -6.63 -32.99
N ILE A 541 3.88 -6.22 -34.21
CA ILE A 541 4.40 -5.02 -34.86
C ILE A 541 3.31 -3.95 -34.80
N TYR A 542 3.68 -2.78 -34.27
CA TYR A 542 2.81 -1.62 -34.20
C TYR A 542 3.63 -0.35 -34.42
N ASP A 543 3.29 0.43 -35.45
CA ASP A 543 4.01 1.67 -35.83
C ASP A 543 5.53 1.41 -36.08
N ASP A 544 5.86 0.35 -36.83
CA ASP A 544 7.22 -0.14 -37.13
C ASP A 544 8.08 -0.53 -35.91
N ILE A 545 7.49 -0.57 -34.71
CA ILE A 545 8.13 -1.05 -33.48
C ILE A 545 7.75 -2.51 -33.26
N THR A 546 8.76 -3.38 -33.17
CA THR A 546 8.58 -4.79 -32.83
C THR A 546 8.61 -4.97 -31.32
N TYR A 547 7.51 -5.44 -30.75
CA TYR A 547 7.42 -5.84 -29.35
C TYR A 547 7.64 -7.35 -29.25
N LYS A 548 8.66 -7.79 -28.50
CA LYS A 548 8.99 -9.22 -28.30
C LYS A 548 8.82 -9.59 -26.84
N TRP A 549 8.07 -10.66 -26.58
CA TRP A 549 7.96 -11.29 -25.26
C TRP A 549 8.71 -12.63 -25.24
N LYS A 550 9.47 -12.90 -24.16
CA LYS A 550 10.24 -14.13 -23.96
C LYS A 550 10.17 -14.58 -22.48
N GLU A 551 9.34 -15.60 -22.26
CA GLU A 551 9.29 -16.64 -21.19
C GLU A 551 9.51 -16.29 -19.69
N VAL A 552 8.58 -16.78 -18.85
CA VAL A 552 8.86 -17.61 -17.65
C VAL A 552 7.85 -18.77 -17.66
N VAL A 553 8.38 -20.00 -17.62
CA VAL A 553 7.65 -21.26 -17.48
C VAL A 553 7.08 -21.37 -16.06
N SER A 554 5.82 -21.79 -15.92
CA SER A 554 5.35 -22.42 -14.67
C SER A 554 4.85 -23.81 -14.99
N ASP A 555 5.49 -24.80 -14.37
CA ASP A 555 5.19 -26.23 -14.41
C ASP A 555 3.84 -26.52 -13.77
N GLU A 556 2.77 -26.55 -14.56
CA GLU A 556 1.63 -27.44 -14.40
C GLU A 556 0.77 -27.30 -15.66
N THR A 557 0.58 -28.39 -16.40
CA THR A 557 -0.37 -28.42 -17.51
C THR A 557 -1.78 -28.59 -16.97
N PHE A 558 -2.77 -27.96 -17.62
CA PHE A 558 -4.20 -28.07 -17.28
C PHE A 558 -4.72 -29.53 -17.18
N VAL A 559 -3.98 -30.48 -17.75
CA VAL A 559 -4.24 -31.92 -17.67
C VAL A 559 -3.85 -32.48 -16.29
N GLU A 560 -2.72 -32.07 -15.70
CA GLU A 560 -2.30 -32.46 -14.34
C GLU A 560 -3.26 -31.92 -13.26
N TYR A 561 -3.90 -30.76 -13.53
CA TYR A 561 -4.98 -30.22 -12.70
C TYR A 561 -6.24 -31.09 -12.74
N LEU A 562 -6.58 -31.69 -13.90
CA LEU A 562 -7.75 -32.57 -14.02
C LEU A 562 -7.50 -33.93 -13.36
N GLU A 563 -6.28 -34.46 -13.44
CA GLU A 563 -5.88 -35.70 -12.75
C GLU A 563 -5.89 -35.55 -11.23
N ARG A 564 -5.56 -34.36 -10.71
CA ARG A 564 -5.58 -34.06 -9.26
C ARG A 564 -6.99 -33.90 -8.67
N ASN A 565 -8.02 -33.72 -9.50
CA ASN A 565 -9.42 -33.55 -9.07
C ASN A 565 -10.28 -34.81 -9.29
N GLU A 566 -9.62 -35.97 -9.42
CA GLU A 566 -10.18 -37.33 -9.29
C GLU A 566 -11.39 -37.64 -10.20
N VAL A 567 -11.09 -37.90 -11.48
CA VAL A 567 -11.96 -38.72 -12.33
C VAL A 567 -11.58 -40.20 -12.17
N ASP A 568 -12.52 -40.91 -11.56
CA ASP A 568 -12.74 -42.36 -11.36
C ASP A 568 -11.85 -43.18 -10.40
N THR A 569 -12.56 -44.01 -9.62
CA THR A 569 -12.23 -44.49 -8.27
C THR A 569 -12.19 -46.02 -8.21
N GLU A 570 -11.06 -46.62 -8.53
CA GLU A 570 -10.77 -48.02 -8.19
C GLU A 570 -9.30 -48.16 -7.79
N ASP A 571 -8.99 -47.99 -6.49
CA ASP A 571 -7.87 -48.61 -5.75
C ASP A 571 -7.42 -47.80 -4.50
N TYR A 572 -8.25 -47.72 -3.44
CA TYR A 572 -7.77 -47.26 -2.12
C TYR A 572 -8.23 -48.16 -0.95
N PRO A 573 -7.34 -48.51 0.02
CA PRO A 573 -7.65 -49.47 1.08
C PRO A 573 -8.55 -48.93 2.22
N GLU A 574 -9.39 -49.80 2.80
CA GLU A 574 -10.37 -49.53 3.88
C GLU A 574 -9.82 -48.80 5.12
N ASP A 575 -8.52 -48.90 5.39
CA ASP A 575 -7.88 -48.33 6.58
C ASP A 575 -7.79 -46.79 6.54
N PHE A 576 -7.86 -46.20 5.34
CA PHE A 576 -7.91 -44.75 5.14
C PHE A 576 -9.31 -44.17 5.44
N ILE A 577 -10.36 -44.89 5.03
CA ILE A 577 -11.77 -44.49 5.22
C ILE A 577 -12.13 -44.48 6.72
N ASN A 578 -11.60 -45.43 7.50
CA ASN A 578 -11.87 -45.52 8.93
C ASN A 578 -11.17 -44.41 9.76
N LYS A 579 -10.02 -43.88 9.30
CA LYS A 579 -9.35 -42.73 9.94
C LYS A 579 -10.05 -41.39 9.68
N VAL A 580 -10.70 -41.23 8.53
CA VAL A 580 -11.45 -40.01 8.20
C VAL A 580 -12.75 -39.92 9.02
N ASN A 581 -13.41 -41.05 9.27
CA ASN A 581 -14.65 -41.09 10.03
C ASN A 581 -14.48 -40.86 11.55
N SER A 582 -13.33 -41.22 12.14
CA SER A 582 -13.06 -40.95 13.56
C SER A 582 -12.77 -39.47 13.85
N PHE A 583 -12.23 -38.73 12.88
CA PHE A 583 -11.98 -37.29 12.96
C PHE A 583 -13.27 -36.45 12.88
N SER A 584 -14.26 -36.93 12.10
CA SER A 584 -15.54 -36.23 11.89
C SER A 584 -16.44 -36.23 13.13
N ASN A 585 -16.36 -37.28 13.96
CA ASN A 585 -17.20 -37.41 15.16
C ASN A 585 -16.67 -36.61 16.36
N ALA A 586 -15.37 -36.36 16.46
CA ALA A 586 -14.78 -35.50 17.50
C ALA A 586 -15.12 -34.01 17.29
N ILE A 587 -15.28 -33.57 16.03
CA ILE A 587 -15.60 -32.18 15.69
C ILE A 587 -17.06 -31.83 16.00
N LYS A 588 -17.99 -32.78 15.84
CA LYS A 588 -19.42 -32.56 16.08
C LYS A 588 -19.76 -32.28 17.56
N GLN A 589 -18.96 -32.82 18.48
CA GLN A 589 -19.21 -32.68 19.92
C GLN A 589 -18.68 -31.34 20.48
N GLU A 590 -17.76 -30.67 19.76
CA GLU A 590 -17.24 -29.34 20.12
C GLU A 590 -18.09 -28.18 19.53
N GLU A 591 -19.00 -28.48 18.58
CA GLU A 591 -19.88 -27.50 17.94
C GLU A 591 -21.14 -27.15 18.76
N GLU A 592 -21.60 -28.05 19.63
CA GLU A 592 -22.80 -27.80 20.47
C GLU A 592 -22.52 -26.80 21.60
N ASP A 593 -21.33 -26.84 22.22
CA ASP A 593 -20.95 -25.91 23.29
C ASP A 593 -20.66 -24.48 22.77
N LYS A 594 -20.24 -24.34 21.50
CA LYS A 594 -19.98 -23.03 20.87
C LYS A 594 -21.25 -22.28 20.46
N LYS A 595 -22.40 -22.96 20.43
CA LYS A 595 -23.70 -22.39 20.00
C LYS A 595 -24.26 -21.37 21.01
N GLN A 596 -24.02 -21.55 22.31
CA GLN A 596 -24.52 -20.62 23.34
C GLN A 596 -23.74 -19.29 23.43
N ARG A 597 -22.49 -19.24 22.92
CA ARG A 597 -21.65 -18.02 22.90
C ARG A 597 -21.93 -17.13 21.67
N ARG A 598 -22.47 -17.69 20.59
CA ARG A 598 -22.78 -17.01 19.32
C ARG A 598 -23.85 -15.91 19.47
N GLU A 599 -24.84 -16.09 20.35
CA GLU A 599 -25.97 -15.14 20.46
C GLU A 599 -25.59 -13.81 21.14
N SER A 600 -24.58 -13.80 22.00
CA SER A 600 -24.06 -12.57 22.65
C SER A 600 -23.25 -11.70 21.67
N LEU A 601 -22.46 -12.33 20.78
CA LEU A 601 -21.67 -11.65 19.75
C LEU A 601 -22.53 -11.16 18.58
N LEU A 602 -23.56 -11.92 18.18
CA LEU A 602 -24.53 -11.54 17.15
C LEU A 602 -25.23 -10.20 17.46
N LYS A 603 -25.60 -9.96 18.72
CA LYS A 603 -26.20 -8.67 19.16
C LYS A 603 -25.18 -7.52 19.23
N LYS A 604 -23.91 -7.81 19.52
CA LYS A 604 -22.85 -6.79 19.65
C LYS A 604 -22.36 -6.29 18.29
N PHE A 605 -22.32 -7.14 17.27
CA PHE A 605 -21.69 -6.83 15.98
C PHE A 605 -22.67 -6.48 14.83
N LEU A 606 -23.90 -6.98 14.83
CA LEU A 606 -24.82 -6.79 13.69
C LEU A 606 -25.99 -5.84 13.92
N GLY A 607 -26.21 -5.34 15.14
CA GLY A 607 -27.12 -4.23 15.40
C GLY A 607 -28.50 -4.33 14.73
N GLY A 608 -29.34 -5.23 15.23
CA GLY A 608 -30.82 -5.13 15.20
C GLY A 608 -31.53 -5.05 13.82
N GLY A 609 -32.25 -6.13 13.49
CA GLY A 609 -33.27 -6.19 12.44
C GLY A 609 -32.87 -7.12 11.29
N LEU A 610 -33.50 -8.31 11.26
CA LEU A 610 -33.46 -9.28 10.15
C LEU A 610 -33.81 -8.64 8.79
#